data_AF-A0A1H7EXW2-F1
#
_entry.id   AF-A0A1H7EXW2-F1
#
_cell.length_a   1.000
_cell.length_b   1.000
_cell.length_c   1.000
_cell.angle_alpha   90.00
_cell.angle_beta   90.00
_cell.angle_gamma   90.00
#
_symmetry.space_group_name_H-M   'P 1'
#
loop_
_entity.id
_entity.type
_entity.pdbx_description
1 polymer ?
#
loop_
_entity_poly.entity_id
_entity_poly.type
_entity_poly.pdbx_seq_one_letter_code
_entity_poly.pdbx_strand_id
1 'polypeptide(L)'
;MEALGLDSPWLNKQDKQDTQNKAACGTAAASKEIHPPMSEIYISTDVESDGPIPGPHSMLSFGSAAYTADKQLLSTFSANLHTLPGAEPDPRTAAWWKTQPEAWAACRTDLQDPAHAMKNYVGWLKGLPARPVFVAYPAGFDFLFIYWYLMRFAGESPFSHSALDVKSFAMAMLRLDYRDSTKRAMPRRWFDKLPHTHVALDDAIEQGALFCNMLAENRAGAPGTTPADTTPARTTPPRTPPPGTPR
;
A
#
# COMPACT_ATOMS: atom_id res chain seq x y z
N MET A 1 43.23 -21.59 -2.90
CA MET A 1 42.59 -21.94 -1.62
C MET A 1 41.87 -20.70 -1.14
N GLU A 2 40.56 -20.58 -1.00
CA GLU A 2 39.42 -21.48 -1.17
C GLU A 2 38.21 -20.53 -1.18
N ALA A 3 37.27 -20.70 -2.12
CA ALA A 3 36.08 -19.85 -2.23
C ALA A 3 35.00 -20.38 -1.27
N LEU A 4 34.52 -19.53 -0.37
CA LEU A 4 33.41 -19.87 0.53
C LEU A 4 32.10 -19.84 -0.25
N GLY A 5 31.53 -21.03 -0.47
CA GLY A 5 30.25 -21.26 -1.12
C GLY A 5 29.07 -20.73 -0.30
N LEU A 6 28.19 -19.99 -0.97
CA LEU A 6 26.90 -19.55 -0.45
C LEU A 6 25.83 -20.59 -0.79
N ASP A 7 25.71 -21.64 0.03
CA ASP A 7 24.54 -22.52 0.01
C ASP A 7 23.55 -22.05 1.08
N SER A 8 22.60 -21.19 0.70
CA SER A 8 21.49 -20.77 1.57
C SER A 8 20.30 -21.75 1.43
N PRO A 9 19.92 -22.48 2.49
CA PRO A 9 18.87 -23.51 2.46
C PRO A 9 17.43 -22.96 2.39
N TRP A 10 17.24 -21.63 2.27
CA TRP A 10 15.95 -20.96 2.32
C TRP A 10 15.28 -20.74 0.95
N LEU A 11 16.02 -20.91 -0.15
CA LEU A 11 15.50 -20.62 -1.50
C LEU A 11 14.76 -21.80 -2.17
N ASN A 12 14.68 -22.97 -1.53
CA ASN A 12 14.31 -24.22 -2.21
C ASN A 12 13.16 -25.00 -1.55
N LYS A 13 12.34 -24.35 -0.70
CA LYS A 13 11.14 -24.96 -0.09
C LYS A 13 9.85 -24.64 -0.85
N GLN A 14 9.74 -23.46 -1.47
CA GLN A 14 8.55 -23.07 -2.23
C GLN A 14 8.44 -23.88 -3.55
N ASP A 15 9.54 -24.04 -4.28
CA ASP A 15 9.57 -24.72 -5.59
C ASP A 15 9.34 -26.24 -5.52
N LYS A 16 9.69 -26.88 -4.39
CA LYS A 16 9.53 -28.34 -4.20
C LYS A 16 8.08 -28.74 -3.89
N GLN A 17 7.30 -27.84 -3.29
CA GLN A 17 5.88 -28.08 -3.01
C GLN A 17 5.05 -28.03 -4.32
N ASP A 18 5.42 -27.14 -5.25
CA ASP A 18 4.73 -26.98 -6.54
C ASP A 18 5.04 -28.08 -7.55
N THR A 19 6.21 -28.72 -7.45
CA THR A 19 6.57 -29.85 -8.33
C THR A 19 5.96 -31.18 -7.89
N GLN A 20 5.75 -31.40 -6.59
CA GLN A 20 5.06 -32.61 -6.10
C GLN A 20 3.55 -32.60 -6.36
N ASN A 21 2.90 -31.42 -6.37
CA ASN A 21 1.47 -31.30 -6.65
C ASN A 21 1.09 -31.49 -8.13
N LYS A 22 2.05 -31.43 -9.06
CA LYS A 22 1.80 -31.64 -10.51
C LYS A 22 1.87 -33.11 -10.96
N ALA A 23 2.42 -34.01 -10.14
CA ALA A 23 2.63 -35.41 -10.53
C ALA A 23 1.53 -36.38 -10.06
N ALA A 24 0.58 -35.93 -9.23
CA ALA A 24 -0.45 -36.78 -8.62
C ALA A 24 -1.86 -36.23 -8.85
N CYS A 25 -2.32 -36.13 -10.10
CA CYS A 25 -3.76 -36.03 -10.37
C CYS A 25 -4.09 -36.57 -11.76
N GLY A 26 -4.26 -37.90 -11.83
CA GLY A 26 -5.01 -38.54 -12.90
C GLY A 26 -6.51 -38.37 -12.67
N THR A 27 -7.20 -37.83 -13.67
CA THR A 27 -8.62 -38.02 -13.99
C THR A 27 -9.62 -38.15 -12.85
N ALA A 28 -10.09 -37.02 -12.33
CA ALA A 28 -11.48 -36.81 -11.95
C ALA A 28 -11.77 -35.31 -11.99
N ALA A 29 -12.68 -34.87 -12.86
CA ALA A 29 -13.12 -33.48 -12.91
C ALA A 29 -13.99 -33.18 -11.67
N ALA A 30 -13.33 -32.89 -10.55
CA ALA A 30 -13.98 -32.22 -9.43
C ALA A 30 -14.23 -30.77 -9.87
N SER A 31 -15.50 -30.38 -9.92
CA SER A 31 -15.92 -29.00 -10.05
C SER A 31 -15.26 -28.19 -8.92
N LYS A 32 -14.21 -27.45 -9.25
CA LYS A 32 -13.59 -26.49 -8.35
C LYS A 32 -14.66 -25.43 -8.08
N GLU A 33 -15.25 -25.42 -6.88
CA GLU A 33 -16.10 -24.32 -6.45
C GLU A 33 -15.28 -23.04 -6.58
N ILE A 34 -15.60 -22.24 -7.60
CA ILE A 34 -15.08 -20.90 -7.78
C ILE A 34 -15.73 -20.09 -6.65
N HIS A 35 -15.07 -20.06 -5.50
CA HIS A 35 -15.42 -19.11 -4.47
C HIS A 35 -15.31 -17.72 -5.11
N PRO A 36 -16.35 -16.86 -5.01
CA PRO A 36 -16.23 -15.50 -5.48
C PRO A 36 -14.97 -14.90 -4.85
N PRO A 37 -14.18 -14.10 -5.58
CA PRO A 37 -12.98 -13.50 -5.03
C PRO A 37 -13.36 -12.78 -3.74
N MET A 38 -12.72 -13.15 -2.64
CA MET A 38 -12.88 -12.47 -1.36
C MET A 38 -12.74 -10.97 -1.60
N SER A 39 -13.72 -10.19 -1.14
CA SER A 39 -13.65 -8.74 -1.25
C SER A 39 -12.38 -8.22 -0.55
N GLU A 40 -11.85 -7.11 -1.06
CA GLU A 40 -10.72 -6.41 -0.44
C GLU A 40 -11.24 -5.32 0.48
N ILE A 41 -10.54 -5.12 1.60
CA ILE A 41 -10.68 -3.94 2.45
C ILE A 41 -9.38 -3.17 2.39
N TYR A 42 -9.48 -1.88 2.11
CA TYR A 42 -8.36 -0.96 1.98
C TYR A 42 -8.07 -0.32 3.33
N ILE A 43 -6.90 -0.63 3.89
CA ILE A 43 -6.45 -0.14 5.19
C ILE A 43 -5.55 1.06 4.96
N SER A 44 -6.18 2.23 4.86
CA SER A 44 -5.44 3.50 4.80
C SER A 44 -4.73 3.72 6.12
N THR A 45 -3.41 3.85 6.10
CA THR A 45 -2.58 3.97 7.30
C THR A 45 -1.65 5.15 7.17
N ASP A 46 -1.45 5.85 8.28
CA ASP A 46 -0.56 7.01 8.41
C ASP A 46 0.25 6.88 9.72
N VAL A 47 1.51 7.30 9.69
CA VAL A 47 2.48 7.16 10.78
C VAL A 47 3.12 8.50 11.13
N GLU A 48 3.14 8.79 12.44
CA GLU A 48 3.98 9.83 13.03
C GLU A 48 5.20 9.19 13.68
N SER A 49 6.40 9.72 13.43
CA SER A 49 7.66 9.18 13.95
C SER A 49 8.60 10.28 14.47
N ASP A 50 9.61 9.88 15.25
CA ASP A 50 10.69 10.79 15.67
C ASP A 50 11.92 10.71 14.75
N GLY A 51 11.82 10.03 13.61
CA GLY A 51 12.88 9.98 12.61
C GLY A 51 12.54 9.18 11.35
N PRO A 52 13.48 9.10 10.39
CA PRO A 52 13.20 8.63 9.03
C PRO A 52 13.04 7.11 8.87
N ILE A 53 13.51 6.30 9.83
CA ILE A 53 13.50 4.83 9.76
C ILE A 53 13.24 4.20 11.13
N PRO A 54 12.58 3.03 11.20
CA PRO A 54 12.38 2.32 12.46
C PRO A 54 13.66 1.68 12.98
N GLY A 55 13.80 1.59 14.30
CA GLY A 55 14.93 0.94 14.97
C GLY A 55 15.82 1.96 15.67
N PRO A 56 16.61 2.76 14.93
CA PRO A 56 17.29 3.92 15.50
C PRO A 56 16.33 5.01 15.98
N HIS A 57 15.14 5.08 15.37
CA HIS A 57 14.06 6.02 15.68
C HIS A 57 12.77 5.25 16.00
N SER A 58 11.85 5.90 16.70
CA SER A 58 10.56 5.36 17.14
C SER A 58 9.40 5.81 16.25
N MET A 59 8.45 4.91 16.06
CA MET A 59 7.09 5.26 15.66
C MET A 59 6.39 5.83 16.90
N LEU A 60 5.94 7.07 16.83
CA LEU A 60 5.29 7.77 17.93
C LEU A 60 3.80 7.48 17.99
N SER A 61 3.14 7.45 16.83
CA SER A 61 1.75 7.04 16.70
C SER A 61 1.45 6.54 15.31
N PHE A 62 0.37 5.79 15.17
CA PHE A 62 -0.18 5.43 13.86
C PHE A 62 -1.70 5.36 13.92
N GLY A 63 -2.31 5.60 12.77
CA GLY A 63 -3.76 5.50 12.57
C GLY A 63 -4.06 4.69 11.33
N SER A 64 -5.12 3.89 11.38
CA SER A 64 -5.61 3.09 10.27
C SER A 64 -7.12 3.20 10.13
N ALA A 65 -7.59 3.42 8.90
CA ALA A 65 -8.99 3.47 8.54
C ALA A 65 -9.30 2.37 7.51
N ALA A 66 -10.25 1.49 7.85
CA ALA A 66 -10.65 0.36 7.01
C ALA A 66 -11.81 0.77 6.10
N TYR A 67 -11.56 0.84 4.80
CA TYR A 67 -12.55 1.20 3.79
C TYR A 67 -12.90 0.04 2.86
N THR A 68 -14.16 -0.05 2.48
CA THR A 68 -14.56 -0.81 1.30
C THR A 68 -14.18 -0.07 0.00
N ALA A 69 -14.22 -0.76 -1.14
CA ALA A 69 -13.95 -0.15 -2.43
C ALA A 69 -14.93 0.97 -2.82
N ASP A 70 -16.17 0.89 -2.34
CA ASP A 70 -17.23 1.89 -2.50
C ASP A 70 -17.26 2.93 -1.36
N LYS A 71 -16.11 3.10 -0.67
CA LYS A 71 -15.85 4.17 0.30
C LYS A 71 -16.72 4.11 1.56
N GLN A 72 -17.14 2.93 1.99
CA GLN A 72 -17.73 2.77 3.33
C GLN A 72 -16.61 2.60 4.36
N LEU A 73 -16.56 3.50 5.35
CA LEU A 73 -15.67 3.38 6.51
C LEU A 73 -16.26 2.31 7.45
N LEU A 74 -15.58 1.18 7.56
CA LEU A 74 -16.04 0.03 8.36
C LEU A 74 -15.62 0.16 9.82
N SER A 75 -14.36 0.52 10.05
CA SER A 75 -13.77 0.63 11.38
C SER A 75 -12.45 1.38 11.31
N THR A 76 -11.95 1.78 12.48
CA THR A 76 -10.68 2.48 12.65
C THR A 76 -9.86 1.84 13.76
N PHE A 77 -8.54 2.01 13.69
CA PHE A 77 -7.60 1.68 14.75
C PHE A 77 -6.60 2.82 14.90
N SER A 78 -6.20 3.15 16.13
CA SER A 78 -5.07 4.05 16.36
C SER A 78 -4.36 3.70 17.66
N ALA A 79 -3.08 4.03 17.73
CA ALA A 79 -2.33 3.96 18.98
C ALA A 79 -1.19 4.98 18.99
N ASN A 80 -1.01 5.59 20.15
CA ASN A 80 0.20 6.33 20.51
C ASN A 80 1.13 5.39 21.27
N LEU A 81 2.42 5.44 21.00
CA LEU A 81 3.38 4.44 21.43
C LEU A 81 4.48 5.04 22.32
N HIS A 82 4.88 4.25 23.33
CA HIS A 82 6.17 4.47 23.97
C HIS A 82 7.31 4.33 22.95
N THR A 83 8.35 5.13 23.11
CA THR A 83 9.55 5.08 22.28
C THR A 83 10.31 3.78 22.50
N LEU A 84 11.07 3.35 21.49
CA LEU A 84 11.89 2.15 21.62
C LEU A 84 13.04 2.40 22.61
N PRO A 85 13.39 1.40 23.44
CA PRO A 85 14.60 1.48 24.26
C PRO A 85 15.85 1.70 23.40
N GLY A 86 16.59 2.77 23.69
CA GLY A 86 17.83 3.13 22.99
C GLY A 86 17.65 3.77 21.61
N ALA A 87 16.42 4.03 21.17
CA ALA A 87 16.18 4.88 20.02
C ALA A 87 16.27 6.36 20.41
N GLU A 88 16.75 7.18 19.49
CA GLU A 88 16.97 8.61 19.69
C GLU A 88 16.27 9.40 18.58
N PRO A 89 15.62 10.54 18.88
CA PRO A 89 15.02 11.38 17.83
C PRO A 89 16.05 11.87 16.82
N ASP A 90 15.69 11.85 15.54
CA ASP A 90 16.48 12.52 14.50
C ASP A 90 16.42 14.05 14.70
N PRO A 91 17.56 14.76 14.68
CA PRO A 91 17.59 16.21 14.94
C PRO A 91 16.70 17.04 14.01
N ARG A 92 16.53 16.64 12.75
CA ARG A 92 15.69 17.39 11.79
C ARG A 92 14.21 17.16 12.10
N THR A 93 13.84 15.92 12.37
CA THR A 93 12.47 15.53 12.75
C THR A 93 12.09 16.18 14.08
N ALA A 94 12.98 16.19 15.07
CA ALA A 94 12.78 16.89 16.33
C ALA A 94 12.63 18.41 16.15
N ALA A 95 13.34 19.02 15.20
CA ALA A 95 13.17 20.43 14.87
C ALA A 95 11.80 20.71 14.22
N TRP A 96 11.32 19.80 13.37
CA TRP A 96 9.98 19.89 12.79
C TRP A 96 8.87 19.78 13.84
N TRP A 97 8.98 18.82 14.78
CA TRP A 97 8.00 18.65 15.87
C TRP A 97 7.83 19.88 16.75
N LYS A 98 8.87 20.70 16.92
CA LYS A 98 8.76 21.99 17.63
C LYS A 98 7.82 22.98 16.94
N THR A 99 7.54 22.79 15.66
CA THR A 99 6.60 23.61 14.88
C THR A 99 5.16 23.08 14.97
N GLN A 100 4.95 21.88 15.50
CA GLN A 100 3.66 21.17 15.55
C GLN A 100 3.27 20.81 17.01
N PRO A 101 3.10 21.79 17.92
CA PRO A 101 2.92 21.50 19.34
C PRO A 101 1.62 20.75 19.66
N GLU A 102 0.54 21.01 18.92
CA GLU A 102 -0.75 20.35 19.11
C GLU A 102 -0.71 18.88 18.68
N ALA A 103 -0.19 18.62 17.48
CA ALA A 103 0.01 17.26 16.97
C ALA A 103 0.99 16.46 17.84
N TRP A 104 2.07 17.09 18.32
CA TRP A 104 2.97 16.47 19.29
C TRP A 104 2.23 16.08 20.58
N ALA A 105 1.46 16.99 21.16
CA ALA A 105 0.69 16.67 22.36
C ALA A 105 -0.30 15.50 22.13
N ALA A 106 -0.93 15.47 20.95
CA ALA A 106 -1.86 14.42 20.55
C ALA A 106 -1.15 13.05 20.46
N CYS A 107 0.02 12.96 19.80
CA CYS A 107 0.75 11.69 19.64
C CYS A 107 1.51 11.24 20.91
N ARG A 108 1.55 12.08 21.96
CA ARG A 108 2.22 11.77 23.24
C ARG A 108 1.26 11.48 24.41
N THR A 109 -0.04 11.37 24.16
CA THR A 109 -1.08 11.06 25.16
C THR A 109 -1.43 9.57 25.17
N ASP A 110 -1.82 9.01 26.32
CA ASP A 110 -2.30 7.61 26.48
C ASP A 110 -1.43 6.56 25.79
N LEU A 111 -0.11 6.69 26.00
CA LEU A 111 0.89 5.84 25.37
C LEU A 111 0.69 4.37 25.72
N GLN A 112 0.83 3.52 24.70
CA GLN A 112 0.80 2.08 24.81
C GLN A 112 2.18 1.50 24.61
N ASP A 113 2.42 0.34 25.24
CA ASP A 113 3.58 -0.49 24.90
C ASP A 113 3.48 -0.97 23.44
N PRO A 114 4.54 -0.80 22.61
CA PRO A 114 4.53 -1.22 21.21
C PRO A 114 4.18 -2.70 21.02
N ALA A 115 4.60 -3.59 21.94
CA ALA A 115 4.30 -5.00 21.83
C ALA A 115 2.82 -5.31 22.04
N HIS A 116 2.19 -4.63 22.99
CA HIS A 116 0.74 -4.72 23.21
C HIS A 116 -0.05 -4.14 22.03
N ALA A 117 0.29 -2.91 21.59
CA ALA A 117 -0.41 -2.22 20.52
C ALA A 117 -0.36 -3.00 19.19
N MET A 118 0.80 -3.56 18.82
CA MET A 118 0.94 -4.33 17.58
C MET A 118 0.15 -5.63 17.58
N LYS A 119 0.08 -6.34 18.72
CA LYS A 119 -0.76 -7.54 18.84
C LYS A 119 -2.24 -7.22 18.72
N ASN A 120 -2.69 -6.12 19.33
CA ASN A 120 -4.06 -5.65 19.21
C ASN A 120 -4.37 -5.22 17.76
N TYR A 121 -3.43 -4.57 17.10
CA TYR A 121 -3.57 -4.17 15.70
C TYR A 121 -3.71 -5.39 14.77
N VAL A 122 -2.91 -6.44 14.95
CA VAL A 122 -3.08 -7.71 14.23
C VAL A 122 -4.44 -8.34 14.51
N GLY A 123 -4.88 -8.35 15.77
CA GLY A 123 -6.21 -8.83 16.15
C GLY A 123 -7.33 -8.08 15.44
N TRP A 124 -7.24 -6.74 15.39
CA TRP A 124 -8.17 -5.89 14.66
C TRP A 124 -8.18 -6.21 13.16
N LEU A 125 -7.00 -6.29 12.52
CA LEU A 125 -6.88 -6.62 11.09
C LEU A 125 -7.49 -7.99 10.74
N LYS A 126 -7.22 -9.00 11.57
CA LYS A 126 -7.77 -10.36 11.38
C LYS A 126 -9.27 -10.44 11.65
N GLY A 127 -9.82 -9.51 12.41
CA GLY A 127 -11.25 -9.39 12.67
C GLY A 127 -12.05 -8.73 11.53
N LEU A 128 -11.37 -8.15 10.53
CA LEU A 128 -12.05 -7.52 9.39
C LEU A 128 -12.69 -8.58 8.47
N PRO A 129 -13.85 -8.28 7.85
CA PRO A 129 -14.64 -9.28 7.12
C PRO A 129 -14.09 -9.65 5.74
N ALA A 130 -12.91 -9.14 5.35
CA ALA A 130 -12.35 -9.32 4.02
C ALA A 130 -10.82 -9.15 4.00
N ARG A 131 -10.19 -9.37 2.84
CA ARG A 131 -8.71 -9.37 2.74
C ARG A 131 -8.16 -7.95 2.89
N PRO A 132 -7.32 -7.66 3.89
CA PRO A 132 -6.76 -6.33 4.08
C PRO A 132 -5.69 -6.02 3.03
N VAL A 133 -5.73 -4.80 2.49
CA VAL A 133 -4.74 -4.22 1.59
C VAL A 133 -4.19 -2.97 2.26
N PHE A 134 -2.89 -2.92 2.55
CA PHE A 134 -2.28 -1.72 3.12
C PHE A 134 -2.28 -0.59 2.08
N VAL A 135 -2.71 0.60 2.47
CA VAL A 135 -2.76 1.80 1.62
C VAL A 135 -2.09 2.97 2.36
N ALA A 136 -1.20 3.70 1.70
CA ALA A 136 -0.55 4.88 2.28
C ALA A 136 -0.03 5.89 1.24
N TYR A 137 0.27 7.12 1.68
CA TYR A 137 0.76 8.23 0.86
C TYR A 137 1.89 9.00 1.61
N PRO A 138 3.18 8.74 1.33
CA PRO A 138 3.71 7.67 0.48
C PRO A 138 3.87 6.36 1.24
N ALA A 139 3.45 5.24 0.64
CA ALA A 139 3.49 3.95 1.32
C ALA A 139 4.89 3.48 1.71
N GLY A 140 5.94 3.92 1.01
CA GLY A 140 7.31 3.56 1.35
C GLY A 140 7.73 3.97 2.77
N PHE A 141 7.12 5.04 3.33
CA PHE A 141 7.43 5.50 4.68
C PHE A 141 6.56 4.79 5.72
N ASP A 142 5.24 4.88 5.61
CA ASP A 142 4.32 4.31 6.58
C ASP A 142 4.43 2.79 6.66
N PHE A 143 4.51 2.12 5.50
CA PHE A 143 4.63 0.67 5.46
C PHE A 143 5.96 0.20 6.06
N LEU A 144 7.05 0.95 5.88
CA LEU A 144 8.34 0.61 6.48
C LEU A 144 8.23 0.53 8.01
N PHE A 145 7.63 1.55 8.63
CA PHE A 145 7.42 1.57 10.08
C PHE A 145 6.45 0.46 10.53
N ILE A 146 5.27 0.38 9.93
CA ILE A 146 4.25 -0.60 10.32
C ILE A 146 4.77 -2.03 10.14
N TYR A 147 5.36 -2.34 8.98
CA TYR A 147 5.89 -3.67 8.71
C TYR A 147 7.00 -4.05 9.70
N TRP A 148 7.93 -3.14 9.98
CA TRP A 148 8.99 -3.41 10.95
C TRP A 148 8.44 -3.65 12.36
N TYR A 149 7.47 -2.84 12.80
CA TYR A 149 6.85 -2.98 14.13
C TYR A 149 6.04 -4.28 14.23
N LEU A 150 5.24 -4.60 13.20
CA LEU A 150 4.52 -5.88 13.10
C LEU A 150 5.48 -7.07 13.21
N MET A 151 6.56 -7.08 12.43
CA MET A 151 7.53 -8.17 12.47
C MET A 151 8.26 -8.26 13.82
N ARG A 152 8.65 -7.13 14.41
CA ARG A 152 9.37 -7.10 15.68
C ARG A 152 8.51 -7.53 16.87
N PHE A 153 7.25 -7.12 16.89
CA PHE A 153 6.41 -7.18 18.09
C PHE A 153 5.25 -8.17 18.02
N ALA A 154 4.72 -8.44 16.83
CA ALA A 154 3.67 -9.43 16.59
C ALA A 154 4.19 -10.70 15.90
N GLY A 155 5.34 -10.63 15.22
CA GLY A 155 5.97 -11.77 14.54
C GLY A 155 5.33 -12.11 13.19
N GLU A 156 4.35 -11.33 12.74
CA GLU A 156 3.64 -11.52 11.48
C GLU A 156 3.12 -10.19 10.92
N SER A 157 2.87 -10.16 9.61
CA SER A 157 2.20 -9.05 8.93
C SER A 157 0.99 -9.58 8.15
N PRO A 158 -0.26 -9.19 8.50
CA PRO A 158 -1.44 -9.51 7.71
C PRO A 158 -1.43 -8.97 6.27
N PHE A 159 -0.48 -8.08 5.95
CA PHE A 159 -0.30 -7.48 4.63
C PHE A 159 0.73 -8.20 3.74
N SER A 160 1.35 -9.29 4.22
CA SER A 160 2.53 -9.88 3.58
C SER A 160 3.62 -8.80 3.41
N HIS A 161 4.29 -8.77 2.24
CA HIS A 161 5.40 -7.88 1.92
C HIS A 161 5.02 -6.69 1.01
N SER A 162 3.74 -6.35 0.88
CA SER A 162 3.28 -5.34 -0.09
C SER A 162 2.36 -4.28 0.50
N ALA A 163 2.44 -3.09 -0.09
CA ALA A 163 1.61 -1.94 0.20
C ALA A 163 1.24 -1.20 -1.09
N LEU A 164 0.04 -0.64 -1.12
CA LEU A 164 -0.45 0.21 -2.20
C LEU A 164 -0.03 1.66 -1.93
N ASP A 165 0.82 2.19 -2.79
CA ASP A 165 1.24 3.59 -2.75
C ASP A 165 0.27 4.48 -3.53
N VAL A 166 -0.47 5.33 -2.81
CA VAL A 166 -1.48 6.23 -3.40
C VAL A 166 -0.83 7.23 -4.35
N LYS A 167 0.43 7.63 -4.11
CA LYS A 167 1.16 8.53 -5.00
C LYS A 167 1.47 7.89 -6.35
N SER A 168 1.97 6.66 -6.35
CA SER A 168 2.20 5.88 -7.57
C SER A 168 0.89 5.61 -8.32
N PHE A 169 -0.21 5.39 -7.59
CA PHE A 169 -1.53 5.27 -8.20
C PHE A 169 -1.99 6.58 -8.86
N ALA A 170 -1.79 7.72 -8.19
CA ALA A 170 -2.06 9.04 -8.79
C ALA A 170 -1.21 9.30 -10.02
N MET A 171 0.08 8.96 -9.98
CA MET A 171 0.99 9.07 -11.12
C MET A 171 0.45 8.29 -12.33
N ALA A 172 0.01 7.05 -12.12
CA ALA A 172 -0.56 6.22 -13.19
C ALA A 172 -1.86 6.81 -13.77
N MET A 173 -2.75 7.31 -12.92
CA MET A 173 -4.02 7.92 -13.36
C MET A 173 -3.81 9.24 -14.09
N LEU A 174 -2.90 10.09 -13.60
CA LEU A 174 -2.62 11.41 -14.15
C LEU A 174 -1.68 11.38 -15.36
N ARG A 175 -0.94 10.29 -15.56
CA ARG A 175 0.11 10.15 -16.59
C ARG A 175 1.17 11.25 -16.50
N LEU A 176 1.57 11.58 -15.28
CA LEU A 176 2.64 12.54 -14.98
C LEU A 176 3.88 11.80 -14.49
N ASP A 177 5.01 12.51 -14.43
CA ASP A 177 6.21 12.01 -13.76
C ASP A 177 5.96 11.89 -12.25
N TYR A 178 6.67 10.96 -11.60
CA TYR A 178 6.48 10.66 -10.17
C TYR A 178 6.67 11.88 -9.27
N ARG A 179 7.63 12.76 -9.60
CA ARG A 179 7.91 13.97 -8.80
C ARG A 179 6.85 15.05 -8.97
N ASP A 180 6.15 15.07 -10.11
CA ASP A 180 5.09 16.03 -10.42
C ASP A 180 3.71 15.56 -9.93
N SER A 181 3.57 14.26 -9.65
CA SER A 181 2.37 13.60 -9.13
C SER A 181 2.14 13.89 -7.64
N THR A 182 2.08 15.16 -7.27
CA THR A 182 1.84 15.64 -5.91
C THR A 182 0.34 15.86 -5.64
N LYS A 183 -0.07 15.99 -4.36
CA LYS A 183 -1.45 16.37 -3.99
C LYS A 183 -1.94 17.62 -4.75
N ARG A 184 -1.05 18.56 -5.10
CA ARG A 184 -1.40 19.77 -5.88
C ARG A 184 -1.83 19.47 -7.33
N ALA A 185 -1.28 18.42 -7.94
CA ALA A 185 -1.63 18.03 -9.31
C ALA A 185 -2.92 17.21 -9.38
N MET A 186 -3.39 16.68 -8.24
CA MET A 186 -4.58 15.84 -8.17
C MET A 186 -5.86 16.66 -8.33
N PRO A 187 -6.87 16.16 -9.06
CA PRO A 187 -8.16 16.81 -9.23
C PRO A 187 -8.85 17.04 -7.89
N ARG A 188 -9.41 18.24 -7.68
CA ARG A 188 -10.14 18.60 -6.46
C ARG A 188 -11.27 17.63 -6.11
N ARG A 189 -11.89 16.99 -7.12
CA ARG A 189 -12.95 16.00 -6.94
C ARG A 189 -12.51 14.71 -6.24
N TRP A 190 -11.21 14.45 -6.13
CA TRP A 190 -10.71 13.32 -5.36
C TRP A 190 -10.63 13.63 -3.86
N PHE A 191 -10.69 14.90 -3.45
CA PHE A 191 -10.57 15.32 -2.06
C PHE A 191 -11.94 15.59 -1.44
N ASP A 192 -12.18 14.97 -0.30
CA ASP A 192 -13.32 15.29 0.56
C ASP A 192 -12.98 16.47 1.48
N LYS A 193 -14.00 17.05 2.11
CA LYS A 193 -13.80 18.07 3.16
C LYS A 193 -13.53 17.41 4.50
N LEU A 194 -12.37 16.77 4.62
CA LEU A 194 -11.89 16.15 5.84
C LEU A 194 -10.70 16.95 6.40
N PRO A 195 -10.48 16.92 7.72
CA PRO A 195 -9.39 17.65 8.34
C PRO A 195 -8.04 16.97 8.03
N HIS A 196 -6.97 17.76 7.94
CA HIS A 196 -5.59 17.31 7.89
C HIS A 196 -4.85 17.95 9.07
N THR A 197 -4.53 17.16 10.09
CA THR A 197 -4.22 17.67 11.44
C THR A 197 -2.88 17.20 11.99
N HIS A 198 -2.17 16.31 11.30
CA HIS A 198 -1.01 15.59 11.84
C HIS A 198 -1.37 14.74 13.09
N VAL A 199 -2.65 14.37 13.19
CA VAL A 199 -3.10 13.27 14.03
C VAL A 199 -3.28 12.08 13.10
N ALA A 200 -2.46 11.05 13.29
CA ALA A 200 -2.35 9.93 12.35
C ALA A 200 -3.71 9.32 11.94
N LEU A 201 -4.70 9.27 12.84
CA LEU A 201 -6.02 8.74 12.50
C LEU A 201 -6.82 9.66 11.55
N ASP A 202 -6.80 10.97 11.78
CA ASP A 202 -7.50 11.94 10.92
C ASP A 202 -6.91 11.89 9.50
N ASP A 203 -5.59 11.87 9.41
CA ASP A 203 -4.85 11.83 8.15
C ASP A 203 -5.08 10.49 7.41
N ALA A 204 -5.11 9.37 8.14
CA ALA A 204 -5.48 8.06 7.58
C ALA A 204 -6.91 8.02 7.04
N ILE A 205 -7.86 8.69 7.70
CA ILE A 205 -9.26 8.82 7.23
C ILE A 205 -9.33 9.68 5.96
N GLU A 206 -8.69 10.85 5.94
CA GLU A 206 -8.63 11.73 4.76
C GLU A 206 -8.02 10.98 3.57
N GLN A 207 -6.86 10.35 3.78
CA GLN A 207 -6.14 9.59 2.78
C GLN A 207 -6.94 8.41 2.23
N GLY A 208 -7.69 7.70 3.10
CA GLY A 208 -8.50 6.57 2.70
C GLY A 208 -9.67 6.99 1.81
N ALA A 209 -10.35 8.08 2.19
CA ALA A 209 -11.40 8.67 1.38
C ALA A 209 -10.88 9.14 0.01
N LEU A 210 -9.71 9.78 -0.03
CA LEU A 210 -9.01 10.17 -1.26
C LEU A 210 -8.75 8.96 -2.16
N PHE A 211 -8.15 7.90 -1.61
CA PHE A 211 -7.87 6.68 -2.35
C PHE A 211 -9.14 6.03 -2.92
N CYS A 212 -10.22 5.94 -2.14
CA CYS A 212 -11.48 5.38 -2.63
C CYS A 212 -12.07 6.19 -3.79
N ASN A 213 -12.01 7.52 -3.74
CA ASN A 213 -12.43 8.38 -4.85
C ASN A 213 -11.61 8.10 -6.13
N MET A 214 -10.29 7.97 -5.99
CA MET A 214 -9.39 7.62 -7.09
C MET A 214 -9.71 6.23 -7.66
N LEU A 215 -9.92 5.24 -6.79
CA LEU A 215 -10.22 3.87 -7.18
C LEU A 215 -11.54 3.78 -7.95
N ALA A 216 -12.57 4.50 -7.49
CA ALA A 216 -13.86 4.57 -8.18
C ALA A 216 -13.71 5.19 -9.58
N GLU A 217 -12.99 6.30 -9.71
CA GLU A 217 -12.74 6.94 -11.02
C GLU A 217 -11.93 6.03 -11.96
N ASN A 218 -10.89 5.38 -11.44
CA ASN A 218 -10.08 4.43 -12.22
C ASN A 218 -10.91 3.25 -12.74
N ARG A 219 -11.84 2.73 -11.93
CA ARG A 219 -12.74 1.63 -12.32
C ARG A 219 -13.83 2.08 -13.29
N ALA A 220 -14.32 3.30 -13.17
CA ALA A 220 -15.28 3.87 -14.13
C ALA A 220 -14.64 4.13 -15.51
N GLY A 221 -13.33 4.41 -15.54
CA GLY A 221 -12.57 4.63 -16.77
C GLY A 221 -12.07 3.36 -17.48
N ALA A 222 -12.19 2.18 -16.88
CA ALA A 222 -11.83 0.92 -17.53
C ALA A 222 -12.89 0.56 -18.58
N PRO A 223 -12.55 0.44 -19.88
CA PRO A 223 -13.48 -0.13 -20.85
C PRO A 223 -13.82 -1.54 -20.40
N GLY A 224 -15.11 -1.82 -20.23
CA GLY A 224 -15.60 -3.14 -19.81
C GLY A 224 -14.99 -4.23 -20.69
N THR A 225 -14.36 -5.21 -20.06
CA THR A 225 -13.86 -6.42 -20.71
C THR A 225 -15.03 -7.15 -21.35
N THR A 226 -15.31 -6.83 -22.61
CA THR A 226 -16.12 -7.67 -23.50
C THR A 226 -15.12 -8.35 -24.43
N PRO A 227 -14.92 -9.68 -24.37
CA PRO A 227 -14.09 -10.35 -25.36
C PRO A 227 -14.90 -10.51 -26.64
N ALA A 228 -14.81 -9.52 -27.53
CA ALA A 228 -15.28 -9.65 -28.91
C ALA A 228 -14.47 -8.74 -29.84
N ASP A 229 -13.55 -9.40 -30.54
CA ASP A 229 -13.21 -9.17 -31.95
C ASP A 229 -12.87 -7.75 -32.39
N THR A 230 -11.58 -7.42 -32.41
CA THR A 230 -11.05 -6.41 -33.33
C THR A 230 -9.74 -6.88 -33.91
N THR A 231 -9.85 -7.55 -35.06
CA THR A 231 -8.78 -7.60 -36.05
C THR A 231 -8.62 -6.18 -36.64
N PRO A 232 -7.44 -5.54 -36.61
CA PRO A 232 -7.27 -4.24 -37.22
C PRO A 232 -7.12 -4.39 -38.74
N ALA A 233 -8.05 -3.81 -39.49
CA ALA A 233 -7.94 -3.66 -40.93
C ALA A 233 -6.73 -2.78 -41.26
N ARG A 234 -5.74 -3.37 -41.93
CA ARG A 234 -4.53 -2.71 -42.43
C ARG A 234 -4.87 -1.91 -43.69
N THR A 235 -5.02 -0.60 -43.58
CA THR A 235 -5.02 0.31 -44.74
C THR A 235 -3.58 0.59 -45.17
N THR A 236 -3.22 0.15 -46.38
CA THR A 236 -1.98 0.52 -47.08
C THR A 236 -2.04 1.96 -47.60
N PRO A 237 -0.96 2.76 -47.48
CA PRO A 237 -0.89 4.10 -48.08
C PRO A 237 -0.57 4.01 -49.60
N PRO A 238 -0.93 5.03 -50.41
CA PRO A 238 -0.72 5.00 -51.85
C PRO A 238 0.75 5.24 -52.22
N ARG A 239 1.24 4.49 -53.21
CA ARG A 239 2.57 4.62 -53.82
C ARG A 239 2.65 5.86 -54.71
N THR A 240 3.67 6.69 -54.50
CA THR A 240 4.12 7.73 -55.44
C THR A 240 4.91 7.09 -56.61
N PRO A 241 4.73 7.54 -57.87
CA PRO A 241 5.51 7.07 -59.01
C PRO A 241 6.89 7.78 -59.09
N PRO A 242 7.89 7.17 -59.76
CA PRO A 242 9.26 7.70 -59.78
C PRO A 242 9.42 8.88 -60.76
N PRO A 243 10.41 9.76 -60.54
CA PRO A 243 10.69 10.85 -61.46
C PRO A 243 11.37 10.35 -62.74
N GLY A 244 10.91 10.86 -63.88
CA GLY A 244 11.46 10.55 -65.20
C GLY A 244 12.87 11.12 -65.41
N THR A 245 13.67 10.38 -66.17
CA THR A 245 14.99 10.76 -66.67
C THR A 245 14.89 11.87 -67.72
N PRO A 246 15.73 12.93 -67.66
CA PRO A 246 15.90 13.84 -68.79
C PRO A 246 16.84 13.25 -69.85
N ARG A 247 16.64 13.70 -71.10
CA ARG A 247 17.48 13.39 -72.26
C ARG A 247 18.88 13.99 -72.16
#